data_AF-A0A956N991-F1
#
_entry.id   AF-A0A956N991-F1
#
_cell.length_a   1.000
_cell.length_b   1.000
_cell.length_c   1.000
_cell.angle_alpha   90.00
_cell.angle_beta   90.00
_cell.angle_gamma   90.00
#
_symmetry.space_group_name_H-M   'P 1'
#
loop_
_entity.id
_entity.type
_entity.pdbx_description
1 polymer ?
#
loop_
_entity_poly.entity_id
_entity_poly.type
_entity_poly.pdbx_seq_one_letter_code
_entity_poly.pdbx_strand_id
1 'polypeptide(L)'
;MKLSRGHHAFSSFVAGLSIVAGLLLASGAAVAGPNADGVLIVSYHDVITYSDGDPESVCQLIEEFDPLLDCGGAVTNVLTDPPGRAVLWAVYAAFPLQSSPRLAGVTVGVDYDNSTVFLVPGAWESCGDFVLHDNDWPGPNTGAAITWNAARTEHLVRVLVFAGYEYYGQDTSFDLIPHPNGGGFFADDDVPSNLDEIADYGRLGFNGDPGYLPCPVDDPLGACCLPDCSCVVTTRDECSSQGEWMGPDTACDPNQCPCPEQGACCFDDGTCSLRSEPSCIDAGGTYLGQFTDCDPNPCEVVPVFDSSWGRIKGTYR
;
A
#
# COMPACT_ATOMS: atom_id res chain seq x y z
N MET A 1 -66.18 49.47 -13.87
CA MET A 1 -67.08 49.63 -12.71
C MET A 1 -66.24 49.63 -11.45
N LYS A 2 -66.33 50.71 -10.66
CA LYS A 2 -65.55 50.98 -9.42
C LYS A 2 -66.15 50.26 -8.21
N LEU A 3 -65.32 50.15 -7.16
CA LEU A 3 -65.57 50.10 -5.69
C LEU A 3 -64.93 48.84 -5.07
N SER A 4 -64.28 48.83 -3.90
CA SER A 4 -63.84 49.85 -2.93
C SER A 4 -62.93 49.16 -1.89
N ARG A 5 -62.01 49.94 -1.30
CA ARG A 5 -61.07 49.66 -0.20
C ARG A 5 -61.69 49.12 1.10
N GLY A 6 -60.84 48.42 1.87
CA GLY A 6 -60.84 48.39 3.34
C GLY A 6 -59.40 48.25 3.88
N HIS A 7 -58.92 49.27 4.61
CA HIS A 7 -57.68 49.26 5.39
C HIS A 7 -58.02 48.96 6.86
N HIS A 8 -57.16 48.22 7.58
CA HIS A 8 -56.79 48.40 9.00
C HIS A 8 -55.63 47.41 9.27
N ALA A 9 -54.38 47.83 9.48
CA ALA A 9 -53.76 48.44 10.67
C ALA A 9 -52.86 47.42 11.41
N PHE A 10 -51.55 47.68 11.34
CA PHE A 10 -50.47 47.45 12.31
C PHE A 10 -50.61 46.33 13.37
N SER A 11 -49.66 45.39 13.36
CA SER A 11 -49.03 44.90 14.60
C SER A 11 -47.58 44.51 14.34
N SER A 12 -46.67 45.23 14.97
CA SER A 12 -45.24 44.92 15.05
C SER A 12 -45.04 43.57 15.75
N PHE A 13 -44.10 42.75 15.27
CA PHE A 13 -43.48 41.72 16.10
C PHE A 13 -41.96 41.71 15.88
N VAL A 14 -41.29 41.60 17.01
CA VAL A 14 -39.88 41.84 17.28
C VAL A 14 -39.00 40.75 16.66
N ALA A 15 -37.81 41.17 16.21
CA ALA A 15 -36.74 40.35 15.65
C ALA A 15 -36.33 39.20 16.59
N GLY A 16 -36.41 37.96 16.08
CA GLY A 16 -35.78 36.79 16.66
C GLY A 16 -34.32 36.72 16.24
N LEU A 17 -33.43 36.78 17.21
CA LEU A 17 -31.98 36.62 17.07
C LEU A 17 -31.67 35.14 16.81
N SER A 18 -31.48 34.74 15.55
CA SER A 18 -30.99 33.39 15.23
C SER A 18 -29.47 33.36 15.34
N ILE A 19 -28.99 32.74 16.41
CA ILE A 19 -27.60 32.31 16.58
C ILE A 19 -27.34 31.21 15.54
N VAL A 20 -26.68 31.54 14.44
CA VAL A 20 -26.09 30.55 13.54
C VAL A 20 -24.83 30.03 14.23
N ALA A 21 -24.97 28.95 15.00
CA ALA A 21 -23.83 28.17 15.45
C ALA A 21 -23.23 27.49 14.22
N GLY A 22 -22.06 27.97 13.79
CA GLY A 22 -21.27 27.32 12.76
C GLY A 22 -20.87 25.92 13.23
N LEU A 23 -21.49 24.90 12.64
CA LEU A 23 -20.95 23.54 12.67
C LEU A 23 -19.70 23.57 11.79
N LEU A 24 -18.54 23.74 12.43
CA LEU A 24 -17.27 23.32 11.85
C LEU A 24 -17.34 21.79 11.69
N LEU A 25 -17.60 21.33 10.47
CA LEU A 25 -17.35 19.95 10.08
C LEU A 25 -15.86 19.73 10.23
N ALA A 26 -15.44 19.09 11.31
CA ALA A 26 -14.17 18.41 11.35
C ALA A 26 -14.27 17.28 10.33
N SER A 27 -13.69 17.47 9.15
CA SER A 27 -13.37 16.40 8.23
C SER A 27 -12.43 15.44 8.97
N GLY A 28 -12.98 14.39 9.58
CA GLY A 28 -12.17 13.27 10.03
C GLY A 28 -11.41 12.75 8.83
N ALA A 29 -10.10 12.54 8.97
CA ALA A 29 -9.34 11.80 7.98
C ALA A 29 -10.06 10.46 7.77
N ALA A 30 -10.45 10.16 6.53
CA ALA A 30 -10.93 8.82 6.20
C ALA A 30 -9.82 7.85 6.61
N VAL A 31 -10.17 6.87 7.44
CA VAL A 31 -9.22 5.81 7.78
C VAL A 31 -9.06 4.99 6.51
N ALA A 32 -7.86 5.03 5.95
CA ALA A 32 -7.44 4.17 4.84
C ALA A 32 -7.90 2.73 5.13
N GLY A 33 -8.71 2.19 4.23
CA GLY A 33 -9.18 0.83 4.24
C GLY A 33 -8.13 -0.16 3.74
N PRO A 34 -8.49 -1.44 3.62
CA PRO A 34 -7.56 -2.51 3.24
C PRO A 34 -7.02 -2.38 1.81
N ASN A 35 -7.66 -1.59 0.94
CA ASN A 35 -7.28 -1.40 -0.47
C ASN A 35 -6.58 -0.06 -0.71
N ALA A 36 -6.22 0.68 0.35
CA ALA A 36 -5.53 1.96 0.26
C ALA A 36 -4.19 1.85 -0.48
N ASP A 37 -3.80 2.96 -1.11
CA ASP A 37 -2.60 3.09 -1.95
C ASP A 37 -2.59 2.15 -3.17
N GLY A 38 -3.70 1.45 -3.42
CA GLY A 38 -3.91 0.69 -4.64
C GLY A 38 -4.00 1.59 -5.86
N VAL A 39 -3.59 1.07 -7.01
CA VAL A 39 -3.58 1.75 -8.31
C VAL A 39 -4.21 0.87 -9.37
N LEU A 40 -4.62 1.48 -10.48
CA LEU A 40 -5.00 0.74 -11.68
C LEU A 40 -3.90 0.83 -12.72
N ILE A 41 -3.44 -0.32 -13.21
CA ILE A 41 -2.44 -0.40 -14.28
C ILE A 41 -3.03 -1.06 -15.52
N VAL A 42 -2.35 -0.88 -16.64
CA VAL A 42 -2.67 -1.54 -17.92
C VAL A 42 -1.43 -2.28 -18.42
N SER A 43 -1.63 -3.47 -19.00
CA SER A 43 -0.57 -4.24 -19.63
C SER A 43 -1.04 -4.82 -20.96
N TYR A 44 -0.24 -4.60 -22.00
CA TYR A 44 -0.34 -5.28 -23.28
C TYR A 44 0.06 -6.76 -23.13
N HIS A 45 -0.64 -7.62 -23.87
CA HIS A 45 -0.45 -9.06 -23.93
C HIS A 45 -0.32 -9.49 -25.40
N ASP A 46 0.79 -10.12 -25.76
CA ASP A 46 1.15 -10.40 -27.16
C ASP A 46 1.20 -11.88 -27.53
N VAL A 47 1.18 -12.76 -26.52
CA VAL A 47 1.13 -14.21 -26.71
C VAL A 47 -0.24 -14.65 -27.20
N ILE A 48 -1.30 -13.95 -26.77
CA ILE A 48 -2.69 -14.27 -27.10
C ILE A 48 -3.14 -13.42 -28.28
N THR A 49 -3.55 -14.08 -29.36
CA THR A 49 -4.15 -13.39 -30.50
C THR A 49 -5.66 -13.37 -30.30
N TYR A 50 -6.24 -12.17 -30.26
CA TYR A 50 -7.69 -12.03 -30.24
C TYR A 50 -8.30 -12.62 -31.51
N SER A 51 -9.26 -13.53 -31.36
CA SER A 51 -10.04 -14.07 -32.47
C SER A 51 -11.53 -13.98 -32.15
N ASP A 52 -12.31 -13.42 -33.09
CA ASP A 52 -13.75 -13.29 -32.91
C ASP A 52 -14.39 -14.69 -32.77
N GLY A 53 -15.12 -14.92 -31.68
CA GLY A 53 -15.91 -16.13 -31.47
C GLY A 53 -15.22 -17.27 -30.70
N ASP A 54 -14.09 -17.01 -30.03
CA ASP A 54 -13.54 -17.96 -29.06
C ASP A 54 -14.54 -18.17 -27.91
N PRO A 55 -14.93 -19.42 -27.58
CA PRO A 55 -15.88 -19.69 -26.49
C PRO A 55 -15.24 -19.56 -25.10
N GLU A 56 -13.92 -19.36 -25.03
CA GLU A 56 -13.16 -19.31 -23.79
C GLU A 56 -13.01 -17.87 -23.28
N SER A 57 -13.07 -17.71 -21.96
CA SER A 57 -12.87 -16.42 -21.30
C SER A 57 -11.44 -15.93 -21.55
N VAL A 58 -11.29 -14.72 -22.08
CA VAL A 58 -9.99 -14.11 -22.32
C VAL A 58 -9.30 -13.82 -20.98
N CYS A 59 -10.07 -13.50 -19.94
CA CYS A 59 -9.55 -13.44 -18.58
C CYS A 59 -8.86 -14.75 -18.18
N GLN A 60 -9.41 -15.92 -18.51
CA GLN A 60 -8.79 -17.22 -18.20
C GLN A 60 -7.58 -17.51 -19.10
N LEU A 61 -7.66 -17.18 -20.39
CA LEU A 61 -6.55 -17.38 -21.32
C LEU A 61 -5.29 -16.60 -20.90
N ILE A 62 -5.44 -15.34 -20.46
CA ILE A 62 -4.30 -14.55 -19.96
C ILE A 62 -3.71 -15.20 -18.70
N GLU A 63 -4.54 -15.75 -17.81
CA GLU A 63 -4.04 -16.44 -16.61
C GLU A 63 -3.22 -17.68 -16.95
N GLU A 64 -3.63 -18.45 -17.95
CA GLU A 64 -2.97 -19.70 -18.32
C GLU A 64 -1.72 -19.49 -19.18
N PHE A 65 -1.77 -18.58 -20.17
CA PHE A 65 -0.77 -18.51 -21.23
C PHE A 65 0.14 -17.28 -21.17
N ASP A 66 -0.30 -16.18 -20.58
CA ASP A 66 0.46 -14.91 -20.53
C ASP A 66 0.26 -14.15 -19.21
N PRO A 67 0.52 -14.79 -18.05
CA PRO A 67 0.24 -14.17 -16.76
C PRO A 67 1.23 -13.04 -16.47
N LEU A 68 0.68 -11.88 -16.09
CA LEU A 68 1.46 -10.83 -15.45
C LEU A 68 1.74 -11.24 -14.00
N LEU A 69 3.00 -11.41 -13.64
CA LEU A 69 3.40 -11.94 -12.32
C LEU A 69 3.53 -10.85 -11.24
N ASP A 70 3.92 -9.65 -11.66
CA ASP A 70 4.09 -8.48 -10.80
C ASP A 70 3.80 -7.21 -11.60
N CYS A 71 3.57 -6.10 -10.89
CA CYS A 71 3.25 -4.83 -11.54
C CYS A 71 4.39 -4.33 -12.46
N GLY A 72 5.65 -4.51 -12.06
CA GLY A 72 6.82 -4.01 -12.78
C GLY A 72 7.03 -4.68 -14.14
N GLY A 73 6.49 -5.89 -14.32
CA GLY A 73 6.47 -6.59 -15.61
C GLY A 73 5.47 -6.06 -16.64
N ALA A 74 4.63 -5.08 -16.28
CA ALA A 74 3.57 -4.61 -17.18
C ALA A 74 4.13 -3.90 -18.42
N VAL A 75 3.59 -4.25 -19.58
CA VAL A 75 3.98 -3.66 -20.86
C VAL A 75 3.01 -2.54 -21.22
N THR A 76 3.44 -1.29 -21.08
CA THR A 76 2.60 -0.10 -21.32
C THR A 76 2.81 0.57 -22.67
N ASN A 77 3.76 0.11 -23.47
CA ASN A 77 4.06 0.70 -24.78
C ASN A 77 3.83 -0.34 -25.88
N VAL A 78 3.00 0.01 -26.87
CA VAL A 78 2.65 -0.85 -27.99
C VAL A 78 3.14 -0.22 -29.29
N LEU A 79 3.97 -0.96 -30.03
CA LEU A 79 4.32 -0.60 -31.40
C LEU A 79 3.38 -1.34 -32.36
N THR A 80 2.60 -0.59 -33.14
CA THR A 80 1.68 -1.16 -34.13
C THR A 80 2.28 -1.07 -35.53
N ASP A 81 3.08 -2.07 -35.89
CA ASP A 81 3.59 -2.26 -37.25
C ASP A 81 3.26 -3.68 -37.77
N PRO A 82 2.42 -3.82 -38.82
CA PRO A 82 1.67 -2.76 -39.48
C PRO A 82 0.53 -2.21 -38.59
N PRO A 83 0.10 -0.95 -38.81
CA PRO A 83 -1.07 -0.39 -38.13
C PRO A 83 -2.34 -1.18 -38.50
N GLY A 84 -3.35 -1.12 -37.63
CA GLY A 84 -4.61 -1.84 -37.75
C GLY A 84 -4.56 -3.29 -37.24
N ARG A 85 -3.45 -3.73 -36.65
CA ARG A 85 -3.36 -5.03 -35.96
C ARG A 85 -4.05 -4.93 -34.60
N ALA A 86 -5.09 -5.74 -34.40
CA ALA A 86 -5.72 -5.90 -33.10
C ALA A 86 -4.71 -6.43 -32.07
N VAL A 87 -4.67 -5.77 -30.92
CA VAL A 87 -3.85 -6.11 -29.76
C VAL A 87 -4.76 -6.31 -28.56
N LEU A 88 -4.27 -7.10 -27.60
CA LEU A 88 -4.95 -7.37 -26.36
C LEU A 88 -4.26 -6.62 -25.22
N TRP A 89 -5.03 -6.00 -24.34
CA TRP A 89 -4.50 -5.48 -23.10
C TRP A 89 -5.46 -5.72 -21.94
N ALA A 90 -4.91 -5.89 -20.76
CA ALA A 90 -5.66 -6.10 -19.54
C ALA A 90 -5.42 -4.98 -18.55
N VAL A 91 -6.46 -4.66 -17.78
CA VAL A 91 -6.42 -3.74 -16.65
C VAL A 91 -6.28 -4.55 -15.38
N TYR A 92 -5.37 -4.14 -14.50
CA TYR A 92 -5.14 -4.78 -13.21
C TYR A 92 -5.29 -3.76 -12.09
N ALA A 93 -5.90 -4.17 -10.98
CA ALA A 93 -5.72 -3.51 -9.70
C ALA A 93 -4.42 -4.04 -9.08
N ALA A 94 -3.51 -3.14 -8.74
CA ALA A 94 -2.25 -3.45 -8.10
C ALA A 94 -2.22 -2.80 -6.71
N PHE A 95 -1.81 -3.57 -5.71
CA PHE A 95 -1.75 -3.14 -4.31
C PHE A 95 -0.31 -3.24 -3.78
N PRO A 96 0.11 -2.36 -2.85
CA PRO A 96 1.45 -2.43 -2.25
C PRO A 96 1.72 -3.81 -1.64
N LEU A 97 2.92 -4.38 -1.80
CA LEU A 97 3.20 -5.75 -1.34
C LEU A 97 3.01 -5.97 0.18
N GLN A 98 3.09 -4.90 0.98
CA GLN A 98 2.87 -4.95 2.43
C GLN A 98 1.40 -4.80 2.85
N SER A 99 0.52 -4.52 1.89
CA SER A 99 -0.92 -4.42 2.15
C SER A 99 -1.57 -5.81 2.26
N SER A 100 -2.80 -5.84 2.77
CA SER A 100 -3.64 -7.03 2.83
C SER A 100 -4.98 -6.73 2.12
N PRO A 101 -4.98 -6.66 0.78
CA PRO A 101 -6.13 -6.19 0.03
C PRO A 101 -7.33 -7.10 0.24
N ARG A 102 -8.51 -6.49 0.16
CA ARG A 102 -9.83 -7.13 0.29
C ARG A 102 -10.74 -6.61 -0.80
N LEU A 103 -10.28 -6.66 -2.06
CA LEU A 103 -10.98 -6.05 -3.17
C LEU A 103 -12.28 -6.80 -3.50
N ALA A 104 -13.43 -6.18 -3.21
CA ALA A 104 -14.75 -6.71 -3.53
C ALA A 104 -15.43 -5.96 -4.68
N GLY A 105 -15.02 -4.72 -4.94
CA GLY A 105 -15.49 -3.96 -6.10
C GLY A 105 -14.52 -2.86 -6.52
N VAL A 106 -14.62 -2.45 -7.78
CA VAL A 106 -13.80 -1.38 -8.36
C VAL A 106 -14.64 -0.53 -9.30
N THR A 107 -14.42 0.78 -9.27
CA THR A 107 -14.97 1.73 -10.26
C THR A 107 -13.84 2.31 -11.10
N VAL A 108 -13.98 2.21 -12.41
CA VAL A 108 -12.95 2.61 -13.38
C VAL A 108 -13.61 3.29 -14.57
N GLY A 109 -12.92 4.28 -15.12
CA GLY A 109 -13.24 4.87 -16.41
C GLY A 109 -12.10 4.70 -17.40
N VAL A 110 -12.43 4.91 -18.68
CA VAL A 110 -11.47 4.89 -19.78
C VAL A 110 -11.62 6.15 -20.61
N ASP A 111 -10.52 6.67 -21.12
CA ASP A 111 -10.51 7.78 -22.06
C ASP A 111 -9.46 7.56 -23.16
N TYR A 112 -9.80 7.97 -24.37
CA TYR A 112 -8.95 7.81 -25.56
C TYR A 112 -9.55 8.60 -26.74
N ASP A 113 -8.74 8.91 -27.74
CA ASP A 113 -9.24 9.47 -29.00
C ASP A 113 -9.80 8.36 -29.89
N ASN A 114 -11.12 8.31 -30.06
CA ASN A 114 -11.79 7.30 -30.91
C ASN A 114 -11.57 7.49 -32.42
N SER A 115 -10.84 8.52 -32.83
CA SER A 115 -10.39 8.69 -34.21
C SER A 115 -9.06 8.00 -34.49
N THR A 116 -8.30 7.61 -33.46
CA THR A 116 -6.99 6.95 -33.57
C THR A 116 -6.98 5.55 -32.95
N VAL A 117 -7.60 5.38 -31.77
CA VAL A 117 -7.76 4.09 -31.08
C VAL A 117 -9.17 3.54 -31.30
N PHE A 118 -9.23 2.32 -31.82
CA PHE A 118 -10.48 1.61 -32.10
C PHE A 118 -10.57 0.35 -31.25
N LEU A 119 -11.53 0.33 -30.33
CA LEU A 119 -11.88 -0.91 -29.63
C LEU A 119 -12.72 -1.77 -30.56
N VAL A 120 -12.40 -3.06 -30.64
CA VAL A 120 -13.19 -3.99 -31.44
C VAL A 120 -14.58 -4.12 -30.77
N PRO A 121 -15.70 -3.94 -31.50
CA PRO A 121 -17.03 -3.96 -30.90
C PRO A 121 -17.31 -5.27 -30.16
N GLY A 122 -17.60 -5.18 -28.86
CA GLY A 122 -17.85 -6.34 -28.01
C GLY A 122 -16.60 -7.11 -27.58
N ALA A 123 -15.40 -6.67 -27.98
CA ALA A 123 -14.14 -7.28 -27.59
C ALA A 123 -13.61 -6.70 -26.28
N TRP A 124 -14.42 -6.78 -25.25
CA TRP A 124 -14.02 -6.47 -23.88
C TRP A 124 -14.68 -7.47 -22.94
N GLU A 125 -14.03 -7.74 -21.82
CA GLU A 125 -14.50 -8.70 -20.82
C GLU A 125 -14.22 -8.19 -19.41
N SER A 126 -15.18 -8.35 -18.51
CA SER A 126 -14.97 -8.17 -17.07
C SER A 126 -14.48 -9.48 -16.46
N CYS A 127 -13.39 -9.42 -15.70
CA CYS A 127 -12.92 -10.56 -14.90
C CYS A 127 -13.60 -10.64 -13.51
N GLY A 128 -14.57 -9.74 -13.25
CA GLY A 128 -15.49 -9.81 -12.12
C GLY A 128 -16.76 -10.61 -12.39
N ASP A 129 -17.44 -10.99 -11.31
CA ASP A 129 -18.68 -11.78 -11.35
C ASP A 129 -19.88 -10.95 -11.83
N PHE A 130 -19.81 -9.63 -11.67
CA PHE A 130 -20.84 -8.70 -12.10
C PHE A 130 -20.23 -7.37 -12.53
N VAL A 131 -20.80 -6.78 -13.59
CA VAL A 131 -20.40 -5.48 -14.12
C VAL A 131 -21.63 -4.62 -14.37
N LEU A 132 -21.54 -3.36 -13.95
CA LEU A 132 -22.41 -2.26 -14.40
C LEU A 132 -21.55 -1.30 -15.19
N HIS A 133 -22.07 -0.74 -16.26
CA HIS A 133 -21.32 0.22 -17.07
C HIS A 133 -22.25 1.24 -17.71
N ASP A 134 -21.67 2.36 -18.14
CA ASP A 134 -22.39 3.37 -18.92
C ASP A 134 -22.93 2.78 -20.24
N ASN A 135 -23.99 3.38 -20.80
CA ASN A 135 -24.65 2.83 -22.00
C ASN A 135 -23.73 2.74 -23.23
N ASP A 136 -22.78 3.67 -23.35
CA ASP A 136 -21.86 3.76 -24.48
C ASP A 136 -20.51 3.08 -24.18
N TRP A 137 -20.40 2.35 -23.07
CA TRP A 137 -19.19 1.63 -22.69
C TRP A 137 -18.79 0.57 -23.73
N PRO A 138 -17.49 0.40 -24.03
CA PRO A 138 -16.32 1.09 -23.46
C PRO A 138 -15.86 2.32 -24.27
N GLY A 139 -16.78 3.21 -24.66
CA GLY A 139 -16.45 4.44 -25.40
C GLY A 139 -15.58 5.43 -24.62
N PRO A 140 -15.02 6.47 -25.27
CA PRO A 140 -14.23 7.49 -24.59
C PRO A 140 -14.99 8.18 -23.47
N ASN A 141 -14.28 8.45 -22.37
CA ASN A 141 -14.82 9.09 -21.18
C ASN A 141 -16.11 8.41 -20.66
N THR A 142 -16.09 7.07 -20.60
CA THR A 142 -17.15 6.24 -20.00
C THR A 142 -16.57 5.43 -18.83
N GLY A 143 -17.44 4.86 -17.99
CA GLY A 143 -17.03 4.07 -16.84
C GLY A 143 -17.80 2.76 -16.64
N ALA A 144 -17.18 1.89 -15.84
CA ALA A 144 -17.72 0.64 -15.35
C ALA A 144 -17.44 0.44 -13.86
N ALA A 145 -18.34 -0.29 -13.20
CA ALA A 145 -18.21 -0.79 -11.85
C ALA A 145 -18.21 -2.32 -11.92
N ILE A 146 -17.16 -2.94 -11.41
CA ILE A 146 -16.94 -4.39 -11.43
C ILE A 146 -16.95 -4.88 -9.99
N THR A 147 -17.63 -6.00 -9.72
CA THR A 147 -17.70 -6.60 -8.38
C THR A 147 -17.46 -8.11 -8.40
N TRP A 148 -16.95 -8.62 -7.29
CA TRP A 148 -16.76 -10.04 -7.04
C TRP A 148 -17.63 -10.50 -5.88
N ASN A 149 -18.13 -11.73 -5.95
CA ASN A 149 -18.89 -12.36 -4.86
C ASN A 149 -18.00 -12.71 -3.66
N ALA A 150 -16.69 -12.89 -3.90
CA ALA A 150 -15.68 -13.11 -2.89
C ALA A 150 -14.57 -12.07 -3.06
N ALA A 151 -14.13 -11.47 -1.95
CA ALA A 151 -13.04 -10.51 -1.96
C ALA A 151 -11.76 -11.13 -2.51
N ARG A 152 -11.10 -10.37 -3.39
CA ARG A 152 -9.78 -10.68 -3.93
C ARG A 152 -8.73 -10.21 -2.94
N THR A 153 -7.81 -11.10 -2.63
CA THR A 153 -6.75 -10.87 -1.63
C THR A 153 -5.36 -10.88 -2.25
N GLU A 154 -5.29 -11.06 -3.56
CA GLU A 154 -4.06 -10.99 -4.33
C GLU A 154 -3.61 -9.53 -4.47
N HIS A 155 -2.30 -9.30 -4.51
CA HIS A 155 -1.72 -7.97 -4.75
C HIS A 155 -1.84 -7.48 -6.19
N LEU A 156 -2.17 -8.39 -7.11
CA LEU A 156 -2.40 -8.09 -8.51
C LEU A 156 -3.66 -8.82 -8.96
N VAL A 157 -4.72 -8.07 -9.22
CA VAL A 157 -6.04 -8.60 -9.58
C VAL A 157 -6.41 -8.12 -10.97
N ARG A 158 -6.66 -9.04 -11.90
CA ARG A 158 -7.15 -8.69 -13.24
C ARG A 158 -8.60 -8.21 -13.14
N VAL A 159 -8.90 -7.05 -13.74
CA VAL A 159 -10.19 -6.37 -13.64
C VAL A 159 -10.96 -6.45 -14.95
N LEU A 160 -10.34 -6.00 -16.04
CA LEU A 160 -10.92 -5.93 -17.37
C LEU A 160 -9.91 -6.38 -18.42
N VAL A 161 -10.42 -6.82 -19.56
CA VAL A 161 -9.64 -7.08 -20.76
C VAL A 161 -10.29 -6.34 -21.93
N PHE A 162 -9.46 -5.80 -22.82
CA PHE A 162 -9.87 -5.13 -24.05
C PHE A 162 -9.08 -5.67 -25.24
N ALA A 163 -9.73 -5.72 -26.41
CA ALA A 163 -9.05 -5.83 -27.68
C ALA A 163 -9.39 -4.63 -28.58
N GLY A 164 -8.37 -4.12 -29.24
CA GLY A 164 -8.48 -2.94 -30.10
C GLY A 164 -7.21 -2.71 -30.88
N TYR A 165 -7.17 -1.65 -31.67
CA TYR A 165 -6.02 -1.31 -32.49
C TYR A 165 -5.89 0.19 -32.70
N GLU A 166 -4.66 0.63 -32.95
CA GLU A 166 -4.36 1.91 -33.58
C GLU A 166 -4.33 1.69 -35.10
N TYR A 167 -5.00 2.56 -35.87
CA TYR A 167 -5.24 2.32 -37.30
C TYR A 167 -4.39 3.17 -38.26
N TYR A 168 -3.90 4.33 -37.83
CA TYR A 168 -3.33 5.37 -38.68
C TYR A 168 -1.81 5.58 -38.50
N GLY A 169 -1.14 4.75 -37.70
CA GLY A 169 0.26 4.93 -37.31
C GLY A 169 0.49 6.25 -36.54
N GLN A 170 -0.53 6.77 -35.85
CA GLN A 170 -0.43 7.99 -35.05
C GLN A 170 0.05 7.66 -33.64
N ASP A 171 0.72 8.64 -33.04
CA ASP A 171 1.01 8.64 -31.61
C ASP A 171 -0.32 8.91 -30.88
N THR A 172 -0.72 8.00 -30.00
CA THR A 172 -1.98 8.09 -29.24
C THR A 172 -1.91 7.23 -27.98
N SER A 173 -2.87 7.40 -27.07
CA SER A 173 -2.97 6.59 -25.86
C SER A 173 -4.38 6.07 -25.59
N PHE A 174 -4.43 5.04 -24.75
CA PHE A 174 -5.61 4.60 -24.01
C PHE A 174 -5.33 4.81 -22.52
N ASP A 175 -6.14 5.64 -21.88
CA ASP A 175 -5.96 6.09 -20.52
C ASP A 175 -6.99 5.44 -19.59
N LEU A 176 -6.54 4.98 -18.44
CA LEU A 176 -7.43 4.71 -17.31
C LEU A 176 -7.69 6.03 -16.59
N ILE A 177 -8.93 6.24 -16.17
CA ILE A 177 -9.36 7.43 -15.43
C ILE A 177 -10.32 7.01 -14.30
N PRO A 178 -10.63 7.89 -13.33
CA PRO A 178 -11.79 7.68 -12.46
C PRO A 178 -13.06 7.50 -13.29
N HIS A 179 -14.00 6.68 -12.82
CA HIS A 179 -15.30 6.59 -13.48
C HIS A 179 -15.94 7.99 -13.54
N PRO A 180 -16.36 8.50 -14.71
CA PRO A 180 -16.80 9.89 -14.87
C PRO A 180 -17.93 10.35 -13.94
N ASN A 181 -18.82 9.42 -13.57
CA ASN A 181 -19.95 9.66 -12.68
C ASN A 181 -19.83 8.97 -11.32
N GLY A 182 -19.06 7.87 -11.25
CA GLY A 182 -18.91 7.03 -10.06
C GLY A 182 -17.68 7.33 -9.21
N GLY A 183 -16.73 8.13 -9.73
CA GLY A 183 -15.43 8.33 -9.11
C GLY A 183 -14.50 7.11 -9.25
N GLY A 184 -13.43 7.12 -8.48
CA GLY A 184 -12.34 6.17 -8.61
C GLY A 184 -12.06 5.45 -7.31
N PHE A 185 -12.71 4.32 -7.08
CA PHE A 185 -12.66 3.65 -5.78
C PHE A 185 -12.47 2.13 -5.89
N PHE A 186 -11.72 1.59 -4.93
CA PHE A 186 -11.76 0.20 -4.51
C PHE A 186 -12.68 0.04 -3.30
N ALA A 187 -13.62 -0.89 -3.39
CA ALA A 187 -14.52 -1.25 -2.30
C ALA A 187 -14.06 -2.55 -1.65
N ASP A 188 -14.10 -2.60 -0.32
CA ASP A 188 -13.91 -3.84 0.44
C ASP A 188 -15.20 -4.66 0.61
N ASP A 189 -15.10 -5.80 1.31
CA ASP A 189 -16.23 -6.68 1.62
C ASP A 189 -16.92 -6.39 2.97
N ASP A 190 -16.68 -5.23 3.58
CA ASP A 190 -17.41 -4.80 4.77
C ASP A 190 -18.85 -4.35 4.43
N VAL A 191 -19.69 -4.23 5.46
CA VAL A 191 -21.09 -3.79 5.30
C VAL A 191 -21.39 -2.64 6.29
N PRO A 192 -21.46 -1.37 5.84
CA PRO A 192 -21.20 -0.89 4.47
C PRO A 192 -19.72 -1.00 4.09
N SER A 193 -19.44 -1.12 2.79
CA SER A 193 -18.08 -1.24 2.28
C SER A 193 -17.27 0.02 2.57
N ASN A 194 -16.03 -0.14 3.02
CA ASN A 194 -15.06 0.94 2.99
C ASN A 194 -14.63 1.20 1.54
N LEU A 195 -14.50 2.47 1.18
CA LEU A 195 -14.11 2.92 -0.15
C LEU A 195 -12.74 3.60 -0.06
N ASP A 196 -11.75 2.97 -0.68
CA ASP A 196 -10.42 3.53 -0.84
C ASP A 196 -10.32 4.19 -2.22
N GLU A 197 -9.84 5.43 -2.25
CA GLU A 197 -9.59 6.14 -3.52
C GLU A 197 -8.42 5.46 -4.25
N ILE A 198 -8.55 5.30 -5.56
CA ILE A 198 -7.49 4.76 -6.41
C ILE A 198 -6.39 5.83 -6.47
N ALA A 199 -5.17 5.47 -6.05
CA ALA A 199 -4.09 6.41 -5.88
C ALA A 199 -3.53 6.94 -7.21
N ASP A 200 -3.55 6.12 -8.27
CA ASP A 200 -3.06 6.49 -9.60
C ASP A 200 -3.59 5.55 -10.71
N TYR A 201 -3.49 6.00 -11.97
CA TYR A 201 -4.08 5.36 -13.14
C TYR A 201 -3.08 5.22 -14.30
N GLY A 202 -2.97 4.00 -14.83
CA GLY A 202 -2.08 3.66 -15.92
C GLY A 202 -2.55 4.12 -17.29
N ARG A 203 -1.59 4.19 -18.22
CA ARG A 203 -1.80 4.52 -19.63
C ARG A 203 -1.11 3.50 -20.52
N LEU A 204 -1.82 3.07 -21.55
CA LEU A 204 -1.25 2.31 -22.66
C LEU A 204 -0.92 3.30 -23.79
N GLY A 205 0.36 3.45 -24.10
CA GLY A 205 0.84 4.29 -25.19
C GLY A 205 0.99 3.49 -26.48
N PHE A 206 0.57 4.07 -27.59
CA PHE A 206 0.75 3.53 -28.93
C PHE A 206 1.78 4.34 -29.71
N ASN A 207 2.64 3.63 -30.44
CA ASN A 207 3.67 4.20 -31.30
C ASN A 207 4.64 5.11 -30.54
N GLY A 208 4.68 6.42 -30.84
CA GLY A 208 5.57 7.38 -30.21
C GLY A 208 5.07 7.96 -28.88
N ASP A 209 3.79 7.75 -28.52
CA ASP A 209 3.26 8.21 -27.24
C ASP A 209 3.63 7.22 -26.13
N PRO A 210 4.28 7.68 -25.04
CA PRO A 210 4.71 6.79 -23.98
C PRO A 210 3.54 6.34 -23.11
N GLY A 211 3.52 5.06 -22.79
CA GLY A 211 2.71 4.51 -21.71
C GLY A 211 3.15 5.01 -20.33
N TYR A 212 2.26 4.85 -19.35
CA TYR A 212 2.49 5.21 -17.96
C TYR A 212 2.14 4.03 -17.07
N LEU A 213 3.09 3.63 -16.23
CA LEU A 213 2.96 2.50 -15.32
C LEU A 213 3.09 3.00 -13.87
N PRO A 214 1.96 3.30 -13.20
CA PRO A 214 1.99 3.64 -11.79
C PRO A 214 2.00 2.35 -10.98
N CYS A 215 3.16 1.75 -10.76
CA CYS A 215 3.24 0.69 -9.77
C CYS A 215 3.17 1.28 -8.37
N PRO A 216 2.41 0.66 -7.44
CA PRO A 216 2.53 1.01 -6.04
C PRO A 216 3.99 0.90 -5.67
N VAL A 217 4.56 1.97 -5.13
CA VAL A 217 5.97 1.98 -4.77
C VAL A 217 6.11 1.00 -3.62
N ASP A 218 6.68 -0.18 -3.88
CA ASP A 218 7.15 -1.05 -2.81
C ASP A 218 8.29 -0.32 -2.14
N ASP A 219 7.97 0.39 -1.06
CA ASP A 219 9.01 0.97 -0.24
C ASP A 219 9.83 -0.21 0.30
N PRO A 220 11.08 -0.38 -0.15
CA PRO A 220 11.78 -1.62 0.08
C PRO A 220 11.96 -1.79 1.58
N LEU A 221 11.50 -2.93 2.09
CA LEU A 221 11.73 -3.31 3.48
C LEU A 221 13.21 -3.54 3.72
N GLY A 222 13.58 -3.58 4.99
CA GLY A 222 14.95 -3.57 5.44
C GLY A 222 14.99 -3.44 6.96
N ALA A 223 16.15 -3.68 7.54
CA ALA A 223 16.37 -3.58 8.96
C ALA A 223 16.44 -2.12 9.40
N CYS A 224 15.69 -1.81 10.45
CA CYS A 224 15.74 -0.55 11.17
C CYS A 224 16.30 -0.77 12.57
N CYS A 225 17.39 -0.08 12.87
CA CYS A 225 18.04 -0.13 14.16
C CYS A 225 17.51 0.96 15.09
N LEU A 226 16.75 0.52 16.08
CA LEU A 226 16.16 1.41 17.07
C LEU A 226 17.20 1.81 18.16
N PRO A 227 16.99 2.93 18.87
CA PRO A 227 17.91 3.41 19.91
C PRO A 227 18.14 2.44 21.08
N ASP A 228 17.23 1.49 21.30
CA ASP A 228 17.33 0.44 22.32
C ASP A 228 18.04 -0.82 21.82
N CYS A 229 18.69 -0.75 20.65
CA CYS A 229 19.34 -1.85 19.94
C CYS A 229 18.40 -2.94 19.41
N SER A 230 17.08 -2.76 19.50
CA SER A 230 16.16 -3.65 18.83
C SER A 230 16.21 -3.41 17.31
N CYS A 231 15.93 -4.47 16.56
CA CYS A 231 15.85 -4.43 15.12
C CYS A 231 14.42 -4.78 14.70
N VAL A 232 13.84 -3.93 13.85
CA VAL A 232 12.55 -4.20 13.21
C VAL A 232 12.71 -4.12 11.69
N VAL A 233 12.00 -4.98 10.96
CA VAL A 233 11.91 -4.86 9.50
C VAL A 233 10.72 -3.96 9.19
N THR A 234 10.96 -2.80 8.58
CA THR A 234 9.98 -1.71 8.35
C THR A 234 10.35 -0.97 7.07
N THR A 235 9.72 0.13 6.65
CA THR A 235 10.17 0.91 5.47
C THR A 235 11.25 1.93 5.84
N ARG A 236 11.92 2.54 4.84
CA ARG A 236 12.90 3.62 5.10
C ARG A 236 12.24 4.81 5.83
N ASP A 237 11.05 5.20 5.41
CA ASP A 237 10.38 6.38 5.95
C ASP A 237 9.92 6.15 7.39
N GLU A 238 9.36 4.98 7.69
CA GLU A 238 9.03 4.56 9.05
C GLU A 238 10.30 4.52 9.92
N CYS A 239 11.37 3.93 9.41
CA CYS A 239 12.62 3.84 10.14
C CYS A 239 13.24 5.20 10.42
N SER A 240 13.27 6.10 9.44
CA SER A 240 13.91 7.42 9.55
C SER A 240 13.28 8.28 10.66
N SER A 241 12.06 7.96 11.08
CA SER A 241 11.38 8.61 12.20
C SER A 241 11.78 8.07 13.58
N GLN A 242 12.36 6.87 13.66
CA GLN A 242 12.53 6.10 14.90
C GLN A 242 13.93 5.51 15.11
N GLY A 243 14.76 5.40 14.07
CA GLY A 243 16.04 4.68 14.12
C GLY A 243 16.92 4.92 12.90
N GLU A 244 17.94 4.07 12.76
CA GLU A 244 18.87 4.09 11.64
C GLU A 244 18.54 2.97 10.63
N TRP A 245 18.36 3.36 9.38
CA TRP A 245 18.00 2.45 8.31
C TRP A 245 19.22 1.75 7.71
N MET A 246 19.23 0.42 7.72
CA MET A 246 20.38 -0.38 7.25
C MET A 246 20.43 -0.57 5.73
N GLY A 247 19.36 -0.21 5.02
CA GLY A 247 19.24 -0.35 3.57
C GLY A 247 18.17 -1.35 3.17
N PRO A 248 17.77 -1.33 1.88
CA PRO A 248 16.78 -2.26 1.35
C PRO A 248 17.24 -3.72 1.47
N ASP A 249 16.28 -4.64 1.63
CA ASP A 249 16.43 -6.09 1.72
C ASP A 249 17.37 -6.58 2.85
N THR A 250 17.67 -5.73 3.82
CA THR A 250 18.42 -6.12 5.03
C THR A 250 17.49 -6.77 6.06
N ALA A 251 17.97 -7.79 6.76
CA ALA A 251 17.18 -8.54 7.74
C ALA A 251 17.60 -8.24 9.18
N CYS A 252 16.67 -8.46 10.12
CA CYS A 252 16.92 -8.34 11.55
C CYS A 252 17.42 -9.62 12.23
N ASP A 253 17.53 -10.72 11.48
CA ASP A 253 18.07 -11.99 11.97
C ASP A 253 19.23 -12.46 11.08
N PRO A 254 20.48 -12.50 11.59
CA PRO A 254 20.89 -12.09 12.94
C PRO A 254 20.80 -10.56 13.14
N ASN A 255 20.57 -10.08 14.37
CA ASN A 255 20.49 -8.63 14.65
C ASN A 255 21.84 -7.95 14.39
N GLN A 256 21.89 -7.07 13.38
CA GLN A 256 23.09 -6.34 12.94
C GLN A 256 23.19 -4.93 13.55
N CYS A 257 22.26 -4.56 14.44
CA CYS A 257 22.20 -3.21 14.98
C CYS A 257 23.34 -2.95 15.96
N PRO A 258 24.05 -1.81 15.82
CA PRO A 258 25.17 -1.47 16.67
C PRO A 258 24.68 -1.21 18.09
N CYS A 259 24.87 -2.18 18.98
CA CYS A 259 24.69 -1.98 20.41
C CYS A 259 26.04 -1.64 21.04
N PRO A 260 26.10 -0.73 22.04
CA PRO A 260 27.32 -0.58 22.82
C PRO A 260 27.72 -1.96 23.33
N GLU A 261 29.00 -2.32 23.23
CA GLU A 261 29.52 -3.59 23.74
C GLU A 261 29.30 -3.65 25.26
N GLN A 262 28.13 -4.15 25.65
CA GLN A 262 27.74 -4.35 27.04
C GLN A 262 28.12 -5.77 27.45
N GLY A 263 28.37 -5.92 28.73
CA GLY A 263 28.68 -7.17 29.38
C GLY A 263 28.40 -7.06 30.87
N ALA A 264 28.45 -8.21 31.54
CA ALA A 264 28.26 -8.31 32.97
C ALA A 264 29.33 -7.50 33.70
N CYS A 265 28.87 -6.51 34.47
CA CYS A 265 29.68 -5.74 35.39
C CYS A 265 29.41 -6.22 36.82
N CYS A 266 30.42 -6.83 37.44
CA CYS A 266 30.34 -7.41 38.77
C CYS A 266 30.87 -6.47 39.85
N PHE A 267 30.07 -6.25 40.89
CA PHE A 267 30.46 -5.48 42.07
C PHE A 267 30.87 -6.41 43.22
N ASP A 268 31.61 -5.87 44.19
CA ASP A 268 32.13 -6.61 45.34
C ASP A 268 31.04 -7.24 46.23
N ASP A 269 29.80 -6.73 46.16
CA ASP A 269 28.65 -7.26 46.88
C ASP A 269 27.94 -8.43 46.15
N GLY A 270 28.44 -8.82 44.97
CA GLY A 270 27.84 -9.84 44.12
C GLY A 270 26.75 -9.34 43.18
N THR A 271 26.45 -8.03 43.19
CA THR A 271 25.49 -7.44 42.26
C THR A 271 26.07 -7.45 40.86
N CYS A 272 25.23 -7.82 39.88
CA CYS A 272 25.56 -7.76 38.46
C CYS A 272 24.70 -6.69 37.76
N SER A 273 25.29 -5.92 36.87
CA SER A 273 24.55 -5.06 35.94
C SER A 273 25.17 -5.10 34.54
N LEU A 274 24.35 -5.03 33.49
CA LEU A 274 24.85 -4.89 32.12
C LEU A 274 25.32 -3.45 31.91
N ARG A 275 26.61 -3.29 31.58
CA ARG A 275 27.26 -2.00 31.35
C ARG A 275 28.29 -2.13 30.24
N SER A 276 28.65 -1.02 29.60
CA SER A 276 29.87 -0.98 28.79
C SER A 276 31.10 -1.08 29.69
N GLU A 277 32.22 -1.55 29.13
CA GLU A 277 33.49 -1.66 29.87
C GLU A 277 33.88 -0.35 30.60
N PRO A 278 33.85 0.84 29.97
CA PRO A 278 34.21 2.09 30.66
C PRO A 278 33.25 2.42 31.81
N SER A 279 31.94 2.24 31.61
CA SER A 279 30.92 2.51 32.64
C SER A 279 31.01 1.52 33.80
N CYS A 280 31.45 0.29 33.54
CA CYS A 280 31.70 -0.70 34.58
C CYS A 280 32.91 -0.29 35.45
N ILE A 281 34.01 0.08 34.80
CA ILE A 281 35.24 0.51 35.48
C ILE A 281 34.99 1.80 36.27
N ASP A 282 34.30 2.79 35.69
CA ASP A 282 33.95 4.05 36.35
C ASP A 282 33.03 3.84 37.57
N ALA A 283 32.18 2.81 37.52
CA ALA A 283 31.33 2.41 38.64
C ALA A 283 32.06 1.57 39.70
N GLY A 284 33.34 1.23 39.49
CA GLY A 284 34.15 0.43 40.41
C GLY A 284 33.87 -1.08 40.33
N GLY A 285 33.28 -1.56 39.23
CA GLY A 285 33.02 -2.99 39.00
C GLY A 285 34.10 -3.67 38.16
N THR A 286 34.02 -5.00 38.10
CA THR A 286 34.83 -5.85 37.22
C THR A 286 34.03 -6.25 35.99
N TYR A 287 34.50 -5.87 34.81
CA TYR A 287 33.88 -6.22 33.54
C TYR A 287 34.27 -7.64 33.11
N LEU A 288 33.29 -8.51 32.86
CA LEU A 288 33.54 -9.91 32.49
C LEU A 288 33.73 -10.16 30.99
N GLY A 289 33.59 -9.11 30.17
CA GLY A 289 33.74 -9.18 28.73
C GLY A 289 32.43 -8.93 27.98
N GLN A 290 32.55 -8.53 26.71
CA GLN A 290 31.40 -8.30 25.84
C GLN A 290 30.48 -9.52 25.75
N PHE A 291 29.17 -9.27 25.65
CA PHE A 291 28.13 -10.29 25.51
C PHE A 291 28.05 -11.30 26.67
N THR A 292 28.62 -10.97 27.84
CA THR A 292 28.37 -11.72 29.07
C THR A 292 27.10 -11.22 29.75
N ASP A 293 26.20 -12.14 30.12
CA ASP A 293 24.92 -11.80 30.74
C ASP A 293 24.97 -11.81 32.27
N CYS A 294 24.02 -11.09 32.89
CA CYS A 294 23.80 -11.12 34.34
C CYS A 294 22.79 -12.19 34.79
N ASP A 295 22.26 -12.99 33.87
CA ASP A 295 21.34 -14.09 34.16
C ASP A 295 21.75 -15.36 33.37
N PRO A 296 22.25 -16.41 34.03
CA PRO A 296 22.47 -16.53 35.48
C PRO A 296 23.60 -15.59 35.97
N ASN A 297 23.47 -15.04 37.18
CA ASN A 297 24.43 -14.09 37.75
C ASN A 297 25.85 -14.70 37.83
N PRO A 298 26.83 -14.18 37.05
CA PRO A 298 28.19 -14.71 37.02
C PRO A 298 29.09 -14.17 38.15
N CYS A 299 28.61 -13.22 38.95
CA CYS A 299 29.39 -12.56 40.00
C CYS A 299 29.50 -13.46 41.24
N GLU A 300 30.60 -14.19 41.34
CA GLU A 300 30.89 -15.01 42.51
C GLU A 300 31.32 -14.12 43.69
N VAL A 301 30.52 -14.10 44.76
CA VAL A 301 30.95 -13.53 46.03
C VAL A 301 31.87 -14.53 46.73
N VAL A 302 33.18 -14.25 46.77
CA VAL A 302 34.07 -14.92 47.72
C VAL A 302 33.75 -14.36 49.11
N PRO A 303 33.11 -15.12 50.03
CA PRO A 303 32.79 -14.60 51.34
C PRO A 303 34.10 -14.44 52.12
N VAL A 304 34.47 -13.20 52.41
CA VAL A 304 35.52 -12.91 53.39
C VAL A 304 34.92 -13.16 54.77
N PHE A 305 35.14 -14.34 55.32
CA PHE A 305 34.78 -14.60 56.71
C PHE A 305 35.76 -13.85 57.62
N ASP A 306 35.24 -12.93 58.43
CA ASP A 306 36.00 -12.36 59.54
C ASP A 306 36.41 -13.49 60.50
N SER A 307 37.68 -13.86 60.47
CA SER A 307 38.25 -14.82 61.41
C SER A 307 39.13 -14.08 62.40
N SER A 308 38.84 -14.25 63.69
CA SER A 308 39.69 -13.69 64.73
C SER A 308 41.08 -14.33 64.67
N TRP A 309 42.12 -13.58 65.04
CA TRP A 309 43.48 -14.10 65.04
C TRP A 309 43.63 -15.36 65.93
N GLY A 310 42.77 -15.50 66.93
CA GLY A 310 42.67 -16.69 67.79
C GLY A 310 42.13 -17.93 67.07
N ARG A 311 41.17 -17.77 66.15
CA ARG A 311 40.63 -18.88 65.34
C ARG A 311 41.67 -19.44 64.38
N ILE A 312 42.40 -18.58 63.67
CA ILE A 312 43.42 -19.03 62.72
C ILE A 312 44.57 -19.73 63.45
N LYS A 313 45.04 -19.20 64.60
CA LYS A 313 46.10 -19.87 65.39
C LYS A 313 45.68 -21.24 65.94
N GLY A 314 44.39 -21.47 66.17
CA GLY A 314 43.86 -22.77 66.60
C GLY A 314 43.89 -23.83 65.50
N THR A 315 43.93 -23.43 64.23
CA THR A 315 43.96 -24.35 63.08
C THR A 315 45.37 -24.87 62.76
N TYR A 316 46.43 -24.21 63.22
CA TYR A 316 47.83 -24.58 62.99
C TYR A 316 48.53 -25.19 64.22
N ARG A 317 47.77 -25.82 65.13
CA ARG A 317 48.29 -26.63 66.23
C ARG A 317 48.01 -28.11 65.97
#